data_AF-A0A968HKA8-F1
#
_entry.id   AF-A0A968HKA8-F1
#
_cell.length_a   1.000
_cell.length_b   1.000
_cell.length_c   1.000
_cell.angle_alpha   90.00
_cell.angle_beta   90.00
_cell.angle_gamma   90.00
#
_symmetry.space_group_name_H-M   'P 1'
#
loop_
_entity.id
_entity.type
_entity.pdbx_description
1 polymer ?
#
loop_
_entity_poly.entity_id
_entity_poly.type
_entity_poly.pdbx_seq_one_letter_code
_entity_poly.pdbx_strand_id
1 'polypeptide(L)'
;WNDRPTKIKVHDLRQIILGREAIDLTQVEQLVESGQLRAIAAAIQWLHRQYPGSNLSFAAGIAAVMSTVAAAGLSSLSPFPESDFVYFRRFELAAALNRWRSLRIED
;
A
#
# COMPACT_ATOMS: atom_id res chain seq x y z
N TRP A 1 -13.03 0.52 -6.55
CA TRP A 1 -13.22 0.76 -5.10
C TRP A 1 -14.39 1.72 -4.95
N ASN A 2 -15.37 1.47 -4.08
CA ASN A 2 -16.39 2.48 -3.77
C ASN A 2 -15.72 3.71 -3.09
N ASP A 3 -16.19 4.91 -3.41
CA ASP A 3 -15.68 6.25 -3.05
C ASP A 3 -15.62 6.63 -1.54
N ARG A 4 -15.59 5.66 -0.62
CA ARG A 4 -15.55 5.96 0.82
C ARG A 4 -14.14 5.85 1.39
N PRO A 5 -13.73 6.80 2.25
CA PRO A 5 -12.44 6.73 2.94
C PRO A 5 -12.39 5.45 3.75
N THR A 6 -11.56 4.53 3.28
CA THR A 6 -11.46 3.20 3.85
C THR A 6 -10.50 3.25 5.03
N LYS A 7 -11.01 2.97 6.23
CA LYS A 7 -10.19 2.96 7.44
C LYS A 7 -9.07 1.92 7.29
N ILE A 8 -7.83 2.38 7.37
CA ILE A 8 -6.66 1.51 7.40
C ILE A 8 -6.26 1.19 8.84
N LYS A 9 -5.98 -0.08 9.11
CA LYS A 9 -5.31 -0.51 10.34
C LYS A 9 -4.23 -1.53 10.00
N VAL A 10 -3.11 -1.47 10.71
CA VAL A 10 -2.08 -2.51 10.68
C VAL A 10 -2.18 -3.30 11.98
N HIS A 11 -2.38 -4.61 11.86
CA HIS A 11 -2.37 -5.52 13.00
C HIS A 11 -1.09 -6.33 12.96
N ASP A 12 -0.10 -5.92 13.78
CA ASP A 12 1.19 -6.59 13.90
C ASP A 12 1.93 -6.73 12.53
N LEU A 13 2.92 -7.61 12.42
CA LEU A 13 3.60 -8.01 11.18
C LEU A 13 2.74 -8.82 10.21
N ARG A 14 1.42 -8.87 10.41
CA ARG A 14 0.59 -9.92 9.79
C ARG A 14 -0.37 -9.40 8.75
N GLN A 15 -1.09 -8.31 9.02
CA GLN A 15 -2.21 -7.91 8.15
C GLN A 15 -2.38 -6.39 8.03
N ILE A 16 -2.75 -5.97 6.81
CA ILE A 16 -3.27 -4.62 6.53
C ILE A 16 -4.78 -4.73 6.38
N ILE A 17 -5.55 -4.06 7.22
CA ILE A 17 -7.00 -3.98 7.10
C ILE A 17 -7.37 -2.75 6.26
N LEU A 18 -8.05 -3.00 5.14
CA LEU A 18 -8.67 -2.00 4.27
C LEU A 18 -10.18 -2.07 4.46
N GLY A 19 -10.70 -1.29 5.42
CA GLY A 19 -12.14 -1.20 5.67
C GLY A 19 -12.69 -2.47 6.30
N ARG A 20 -13.26 -3.35 5.48
CA ARG A 20 -13.76 -4.67 5.89
C ARG A 20 -12.90 -5.83 5.40
N GLU A 21 -11.88 -5.55 4.61
CA GLU A 21 -11.01 -6.56 4.02
C GLU A 21 -9.66 -6.58 4.70
N ALA A 22 -9.04 -7.75 4.77
CA ALA A 22 -7.69 -7.93 5.27
C ALA A 22 -6.79 -8.42 4.14
N ILE A 23 -5.67 -7.72 3.93
CA ILE A 23 -4.54 -8.18 3.14
C ILE A 23 -3.63 -8.92 4.11
N ASP A 24 -3.60 -10.24 3.97
CA ASP A 24 -2.71 -11.09 4.76
C ASP A 24 -1.29 -11.05 4.19
N LEU A 25 -0.32 -10.67 5.01
CA LEU A 25 1.10 -10.55 4.68
C LEU A 25 1.97 -11.51 5.50
N THR A 26 1.36 -12.41 6.28
CA THR A 26 2.09 -13.38 7.13
C THR A 26 3.07 -14.26 6.35
N GLN A 27 2.81 -14.50 5.07
CA GLN A 27 3.68 -15.30 4.18
C GLN A 27 4.67 -14.45 3.36
N VAL A 28 4.82 -13.17 3.67
CA VAL A 28 5.83 -12.30 3.03
C VAL A 28 6.98 -12.15 4.01
N GLU A 29 7.83 -13.18 4.09
CA GLU A 29 8.93 -13.30 5.06
C GLU A 29 9.92 -12.12 5.04
N GLN A 30 9.97 -11.36 3.94
CA GLN A 30 10.83 -10.19 3.79
C GLN A 30 10.35 -8.96 4.59
N LEU A 31 9.09 -8.95 5.03
CA LEU A 31 8.54 -7.91 5.89
C LEU A 31 8.90 -8.21 7.35
N VAL A 32 9.92 -7.53 7.84
CA VAL A 32 10.53 -7.78 9.15
C VAL A 32 10.04 -6.81 10.23
N GLU A 33 9.45 -5.67 9.85
CA GLU A 33 8.94 -4.69 10.80
C GLU A 33 7.59 -4.06 10.43
N SER A 34 6.83 -3.66 11.46
CA SER A 34 5.47 -3.12 11.31
C SER A 34 5.44 -1.76 10.60
N GLY A 35 6.55 -1.01 10.62
CA GLY A 35 6.70 0.24 9.88
C GLY A 35 6.62 0.06 8.37
N GLN A 36 7.05 -1.10 7.85
CA GLN A 36 6.95 -1.42 6.42
C GLN A 36 5.50 -1.65 6.02
N LEU A 37 4.73 -2.38 6.84
CA LEU A 37 3.30 -2.61 6.59
C LEU A 37 2.51 -1.30 6.63
N ARG A 38 2.84 -0.40 7.55
CA ARG A 38 2.24 0.94 7.63
C ARG A 38 2.55 1.77 6.39
N ALA A 39 3.79 1.76 5.92
CA ALA A 39 4.20 2.43 4.70
C ALA A 39 3.53 1.84 3.44
N ILE A 40 3.39 0.51 3.35
CA ILE A 40 2.66 -0.17 2.25
C ILE A 40 1.18 0.22 2.28
N ALA A 41 0.56 0.23 3.47
CA ALA A 41 -0.84 0.61 3.60
C ALA A 41 -1.06 2.08 3.19
N ALA A 42 -0.13 2.97 3.56
CA ALA A 42 -0.13 4.35 3.12
C ALA A 42 0.06 4.48 1.60
N ALA A 43 0.95 3.68 0.99
CA ALA A 43 1.12 3.63 -0.45
C ALA A 43 -0.16 3.21 -1.19
N ILE A 44 -0.89 2.23 -0.68
CA ILE A 44 -2.17 1.80 -1.25
C ILE A 44 -3.21 2.93 -1.18
N GLN A 45 -3.31 3.63 -0.05
CA GLN A 45 -4.21 4.80 0.05
C GLN A 45 -3.77 5.93 -0.88
N TRP A 46 -2.46 6.19 -0.96
CA TRP A 46 -1.92 7.21 -1.82
C TRP A 46 -2.28 6.93 -3.28
N LEU A 47 -2.10 5.69 -3.75
CA LEU A 47 -2.52 5.28 -5.10
C LEU A 47 -4.01 5.54 -5.34
N HIS A 48 -4.85 5.15 -4.38
CA HIS A 48 -6.29 5.35 -4.48
C HIS A 48 -6.68 6.84 -4.56
N ARG A 49 -6.01 7.71 -3.80
CA ARG A 49 -6.25 9.16 -3.81
C ARG A 49 -5.75 9.83 -5.09
N GLN A 50 -4.58 9.44 -5.59
CA GLN A 50 -3.98 10.08 -6.77
C GLN A 50 -4.61 9.62 -8.08
N TYR A 51 -5.10 8.39 -8.12
CA TYR A 51 -5.66 7.80 -9.33
C TYR A 51 -7.07 7.22 -9.06
N PRO A 52 -8.06 8.08 -8.73
CA PRO A 52 -9.43 7.63 -8.58
C PRO A 52 -9.95 7.08 -9.91
N GLY A 53 -10.51 5.87 -9.90
CA GLY A 53 -11.07 5.23 -11.11
C GLY A 53 -10.03 4.83 -12.17
N SER A 54 -8.78 4.60 -11.79
CA SER A 54 -7.65 4.49 -12.73
C SER A 54 -7.72 3.35 -13.74
N ASN A 55 -7.28 3.63 -14.98
CA ASN A 55 -6.80 2.67 -15.99
C ASN A 55 -5.27 2.43 -15.88
N LEU A 56 -4.69 2.60 -14.69
CA LEU A 56 -3.26 2.36 -14.51
C LEU A 56 -2.98 0.87 -14.55
N SER A 57 -1.98 0.47 -15.34
CA SER A 57 -1.48 -0.90 -15.26
C SER A 57 -0.87 -1.15 -13.88
N PHE A 58 -0.94 -2.40 -13.45
CA PHE A 58 -0.38 -2.84 -12.17
C PHE A 58 1.08 -2.40 -11.98
N ALA A 59 1.90 -2.56 -13.02
CA ALA A 59 3.31 -2.17 -13.01
C ALA A 59 3.49 -0.65 -12.90
N ALA A 60 2.66 0.13 -13.60
CA ALA A 60 2.73 1.58 -13.56
C ALA A 60 2.29 2.14 -12.20
N GLY A 61 1.30 1.53 -11.54
CA GLY A 61 0.91 1.89 -10.17
C GLY A 61 2.05 1.69 -9.17
N ILE A 62 2.71 0.54 -9.21
CA ILE A 62 3.89 0.30 -8.37
C ILE A 62 5.01 1.30 -8.68
N ALA A 63 5.29 1.54 -9.96
CA ALA A 63 6.33 2.48 -10.38
C ALA A 63 6.05 3.92 -9.91
N ALA A 64 4.79 4.35 -9.93
CA ALA A 64 4.37 5.65 -9.43
C ALA A 64 4.72 5.79 -7.94
N VAL A 65 4.33 4.82 -7.10
CA VAL A 65 4.68 4.83 -5.66
C VAL A 65 6.18 4.89 -5.45
N MET A 66 6.93 3.98 -6.09
CA MET A 66 8.37 3.90 -5.87
C MET A 66 9.08 5.20 -6.32
N SER A 67 8.63 5.81 -7.41
CA SER A 67 9.16 7.10 -7.88
C SER A 67 8.83 8.24 -6.92
N THR A 68 7.61 8.28 -6.38
CA THR A 68 7.22 9.28 -5.39
C THR A 68 8.05 9.16 -4.11
N VAL A 69 8.21 7.94 -3.58
CA VAL A 69 9.05 7.70 -2.39
C VAL A 69 10.52 8.05 -2.65
N ALA A 70 11.04 7.74 -3.84
CA ALA A 70 12.42 8.08 -4.19
C ALA A 70 12.65 9.60 -4.30
N ALA A 71 11.67 10.35 -4.80
CA ALA A 71 11.79 11.79 -4.99
C ALA A 71 11.51 12.60 -3.72
N ALA A 72 10.53 12.19 -2.91
CA ALA A 72 9.99 12.99 -1.80
C ALA A 72 10.07 12.30 -0.42
N GLY A 73 10.61 11.08 -0.36
CA GLY A 73 10.69 10.28 0.87
C GLY A 73 9.37 9.59 1.23
N LEU A 74 9.37 8.83 2.34
CA LEU A 74 8.19 8.06 2.76
C LEU A 74 7.04 8.92 3.27
N SER A 75 7.33 10.10 3.82
CA SER A 75 6.33 11.03 4.34
C SER A 75 5.36 11.51 3.26
N SER A 76 5.73 11.48 1.98
CA SER A 76 4.86 11.87 0.88
C SER A 76 3.64 10.95 0.69
N LEU A 77 3.65 9.75 1.29
CA LEU A 77 2.57 8.77 1.18
C LEU A 77 1.38 9.09 2.09
N SER A 78 1.56 9.97 3.09
CA SER A 78 0.52 10.36 4.04
C SER A 78 0.37 11.88 4.10
N PRO A 79 -0.85 12.42 4.13
CA PRO A 79 -1.07 13.83 4.43
C PRO A 79 -0.82 14.18 5.91
N PHE A 80 -0.65 13.16 6.76
CA PHE A 80 -0.36 13.31 8.19
C PHE A 80 1.09 12.91 8.46
N PRO A 81 1.75 13.53 9.46
CA PRO A 81 3.09 13.12 9.87
C PRO A 81 3.05 11.70 10.46
N GLU A 82 3.78 10.79 9.84
CA GLU A 82 3.92 9.39 10.26
C GLU A 82 5.38 9.15 10.61
N SER A 83 5.70 8.99 11.90
CA SER A 83 7.09 8.95 12.38
C SER A 83 7.74 7.57 12.30
N ASP A 84 6.98 6.55 11.93
CA ASP A 84 7.39 5.15 12.02
C ASP A 84 7.35 4.41 10.68
N PHE A 85 7.19 5.14 9.57
CA PHE A 85 7.30 4.54 8.25
C PHE A 85 8.71 4.02 7.98
N VAL A 86 8.76 2.81 7.45
CA VAL A 86 10.00 2.14 7.05
C VAL A 86 9.92 1.87 5.57
N TYR A 87 11.07 1.99 4.91
CA TYR A 87 11.20 1.68 3.51
C TYR A 87 10.76 0.24 3.18
N PHE A 88 10.00 0.10 2.11
CA PHE A 88 9.59 -1.18 1.55
C PHE A 88 10.02 -1.26 0.09
N ARG A 89 10.23 -2.48 -0.40
CA ARG A 89 10.64 -2.77 -1.78
C ARG A 89 9.42 -2.83 -2.70
N ARG A 90 9.66 -2.60 -3.99
CA ARG A 90 8.62 -2.75 -5.02
C ARG A 90 7.90 -4.10 -4.98
N PHE A 91 8.63 -5.18 -4.63
CA PHE A 91 8.09 -6.53 -4.58
C PHE A 91 7.21 -6.76 -3.34
N GLU A 92 7.46 -6.06 -2.24
CA GLU A 92 6.62 -6.13 -1.04
C GLU A 92 5.28 -5.42 -1.28
N LEU A 93 5.31 -4.25 -1.94
CA LEU A 93 4.09 -3.59 -2.41
C LEU A 93 3.32 -4.47 -3.40
N ALA A 94 4.02 -5.05 -4.38
CA ALA A 94 3.40 -5.97 -5.34
C ALA A 94 2.78 -7.19 -4.64
N ALA A 95 3.49 -7.77 -3.68
CA ALA A 95 3.03 -8.92 -2.90
C ALA A 95 1.78 -8.59 -2.08
N ALA A 96 1.67 -7.37 -1.55
CA ALA A 96 0.48 -6.90 -0.84
C ALA A 96 -0.71 -6.71 -1.77
N LEU A 97 -0.50 -6.04 -2.91
CA LEU A 97 -1.56 -5.85 -3.91
C LEU A 97 -2.04 -7.19 -4.48
N ASN A 98 -1.14 -8.13 -4.77
CA ASN A 98 -1.48 -9.47 -5.26
C ASN A 98 -2.27 -10.31 -4.26
N ARG A 99 -2.18 -10.02 -2.95
CA ARG A 99 -2.94 -10.70 -1.90
C ARG A 99 -4.25 -9.99 -1.57
N TRP A 100 -4.51 -8.84 -2.19
CA TRP A 100 -5.75 -8.12 -2.02
C TRP A 100 -6.84 -8.67 -2.93
N ARG A 101 -7.67 -9.57 -2.37
CA ARG A 101 -8.63 -10.39 -3.13
C ARG A 101 -9.68 -9.62 -3.93
N SER A 102 -10.03 -8.40 -3.54
CA SER A 102 -11.04 -7.59 -4.24
C SER A 102 -10.43 -6.61 -5.25
N LEU A 103 -9.09 -6.53 -5.33
CA LEU A 103 -8.42 -5.72 -6.33
C LEU A 103 -8.79 -6.26 -7.71
N ARG A 104 -9.34 -5.38 -8.55
CA ARG A 104 -9.62 -5.69 -9.95
C ARG A 104 -8.48 -5.16 -10.80
N ILE A 105 -7.93 -6.04 -11.62
CA ILE A 105 -6.94 -5.71 -12.65
C ILE A 105 -7.62 -6.09 -13.96
N GLU A 106 -7.67 -5.14 -14.88
CA GLU A 106 -8.16 -5.35 -16.24
C GLU A 106 -6.94 -5.58 -17.14
N ASP A 107 -7.08 -6.48 -18.11
CA ASP A 107 -6.04 -6.81 -19.11
C ASP A 107 -5.90 -5.72 -20.18
#